data_AF-C0D9U9-F1
#
_entry.id   AF-C0D9U9-F1
#
_cell.length_a   1.000
_cell.length_b   1.000
_cell.length_c   1.000
_cell.angle_alpha   90.00
_cell.angle_beta   90.00
_cell.angle_gamma   90.00
#
_symmetry.space_group_name_H-M   'P 1'
#
loop_
_entity.id
_entity.type
_entity.pdbx_description
1 polymer ?
#
loop_
_entity_poly.entity_id
_entity_poly.type
_entity_poly.pdbx_seq_one_letter_code
_entity_poly.pdbx_strand_id
1 'polypeptide(L)' 'MVQALQECYELVTGLDGTPVTTTGGTYAKAMPGIVPFGPSFPGQKGIGHNPNEWMTTADLVMNAKIYALALYRLAVL' A
#
# COMPACT_ATOMS: atom_id res chain seq x y z
N MET A 1 0.38 11.80 -8.32
CA MET A 1 -0.18 10.55 -7.77
C MET A 1 0.78 9.85 -6.80
N VAL A 2 1.94 9.33 -7.23
CA VAL A 2 2.83 8.51 -6.37
C VAL A 2 3.27 9.24 -5.09
N GLN A 3 3.71 10.50 -5.20
CA GLN A 3 4.09 11.32 -4.03
C GLN A 3 2.94 11.48 -3.03
N ALA A 4 1.72 11.73 -3.51
CA ALA A 4 0.54 11.84 -2.65
C ALA A 4 0.22 10.52 -1.92
N LEU A 5 0.39 9.37 -2.59
CA LEU A 5 0.22 8.06 -1.96
C LEU A 5 1.29 7.80 -0.89
N GLN A 6 2.55 8.14 -1.19
CA GLN A 6 3.67 8.06 -0.24
C GLN A 6 3.38 8.91 1.01
N GLU A 7 3.01 10.17 0.85
CA GLU A 7 2.68 11.06 1.97
C GLU A 7 1.52 10.52 2.82
N CYS A 8 0.50 9.92 2.20
CA CYS A 8 -0.61 9.31 2.94
C CYS A 8 -0.13 8.13 3.79
N TYR A 9 0.75 7.29 3.25
CA TYR A 9 1.36 6.20 3.98
C TYR A 9 2.17 6.72 5.17
N GLU A 10 3.07 7.69 4.95
CA GLU A 10 3.93 8.26 5.99
C GLU A 10 3.10 8.93 7.10
N LEU A 11 2.07 9.68 6.74
CA LEU A 11 1.20 10.36 7.72
C LEU A 11 0.40 9.39 8.59
N VAL A 12 -0.12 8.31 8.00
CA VAL A 12 -0.97 7.36 8.73
C VAL A 12 -0.13 6.38 9.55
N THR A 13 1.04 6.00 9.05
CA THR A 13 1.88 4.97 9.67
C THR A 13 3.01 5.51 10.54
N GLY A 14 3.50 6.72 10.26
CA GLY A 14 4.74 7.25 10.85
C GLY A 14 6.01 6.55 10.36
N LEU A 15 5.93 5.71 9.33
CA LEU A 15 7.04 4.93 8.77
C LEU A 15 7.57 5.57 7.47
N ASP A 16 8.79 5.20 7.07
CA ASP A 16 9.39 5.58 5.78
C ASP A 16 8.55 5.03 4.61
N GLY A 17 8.07 5.94 3.75
CA GLY A 17 7.23 5.64 2.60
C GLY A 17 7.99 5.51 1.28
N THR A 18 9.32 5.44 1.31
CA THR A 18 10.16 5.30 0.10
C THR A 18 9.64 4.17 -0.80
N PRO A 19 9.23 4.46 -2.05
CA PRO A 19 8.69 3.46 -2.95
C PRO A 19 9.72 2.36 -3.26
N VAL A 20 9.27 1.11 -3.26
CA VAL A 20 10.08 -0.06 -3.59
C VAL A 20 9.57 -0.77 -4.84
N THR A 21 10.45 -1.53 -5.47
CA THR A 21 10.06 -2.44 -6.55
C THR A 21 9.59 -3.77 -5.98
N THR A 22 8.60 -4.39 -6.65
CA THR A 22 8.12 -5.73 -6.31
C THR A 22 8.22 -6.64 -7.54
N THR A 23 8.45 -7.93 -7.29
CA THR A 23 8.46 -8.97 -8.34
C THR A 23 7.08 -9.56 -8.58
N GLY A 24 6.11 -9.30 -7.68
CA GLY A 24 4.73 -9.78 -7.81
C GLY A 24 3.95 -9.01 -8.88
N GLY A 25 3.17 -9.74 -9.69
CA GLY A 25 2.27 -9.14 -10.67
C GLY A 25 1.05 -8.50 -9.99
N THR A 26 0.56 -7.39 -10.54
CA THR A 26 -0.69 -6.75 -10.12
C THR A 26 -1.46 -6.23 -11.34
N TYR A 27 -2.72 -5.83 -11.13
CA TYR A 27 -3.50 -5.15 -12.17
C TYR A 27 -2.88 -3.82 -12.62
N ALA A 28 -1.92 -3.25 -11.87
CA ALA A 28 -1.22 -2.03 -12.28
C ALA A 28 -0.54 -2.16 -13.66
N LYS A 29 -0.14 -3.37 -14.04
CA LYS A 29 0.47 -3.64 -15.35
C LYS A 29 -0.50 -3.40 -16.52
N ALA A 30 -1.81 -3.46 -16.29
CA ALA A 30 -2.81 -3.41 -17.35
C ALA A 30 -3.13 -1.99 -17.83
N MET A 31 -2.76 -0.94 -17.07
CA MET A 31 -3.09 0.44 -17.41
C MET A 31 -1.88 1.37 -17.18
N PRO A 32 -1.56 2.28 -18.11
CA PRO A 32 -0.50 3.26 -17.88
C PRO A 32 -0.81 4.17 -16.69
N GLY A 33 0.22 4.55 -15.95
CA GLY A 33 0.11 5.58 -14.91
C GLY A 33 -0.52 5.11 -13.59
N ILE A 34 -0.83 3.83 -13.42
CA ILE A 34 -1.21 3.26 -12.11
C ILE A 34 -0.08 2.47 -11.49
N VAL A 35 -0.08 2.38 -10.16
CA VAL A 35 0.94 1.70 -9.36
C VAL A 35 0.29 0.75 -8.35
N PRO A 36 0.96 -0.34 -7.96
CA PRO A 36 0.60 -1.09 -6.75
C PRO A 36 0.74 -0.19 -5.52
N PHE A 37 -0.17 -0.32 -4.54
CA PHE A 37 -0.10 0.42 -3.28
C PHE A 37 -0.63 -0.40 -2.10
N GLY A 38 0.27 -0.75 -1.17
CA GLY A 38 -0.01 -1.68 -0.07
C GLY A 38 -0.14 -3.15 -0.52
N PRO A 39 -0.76 -4.04 0.28
CA PRO A 39 -1.24 -3.83 1.65
C PRO A 39 -0.22 -4.27 2.73
N SER A 40 0.93 -4.80 2.33
CA SER A 40 1.93 -5.33 3.27
C SER A 40 2.80 -4.23 3.87
N PHE A 41 3.13 -4.39 5.15
CA PHE A 41 4.01 -3.52 5.93
C PHE A 41 5.44 -4.11 6.04
N PRO A 42 6.43 -3.35 6.56
CA PRO A 42 7.77 -3.88 6.81
C PRO A 42 7.74 -5.20 7.61
N GLY A 43 8.51 -6.19 7.16
CA GLY A 43 8.54 -7.54 7.74
C GLY A 43 7.49 -8.52 7.20
N GLN A 44 6.51 -8.06 6.39
CA GLN A 44 5.45 -8.89 5.81
C GLN A 44 5.75 -9.35 4.37
N LYS A 45 6.99 -9.20 3.91
CA LYS A 45 7.38 -9.60 2.55
C LYS A 45 7.33 -11.12 2.41
N GLY A 46 6.61 -11.60 1.40
CA GLY A 46 6.58 -13.03 1.05
C GLY A 46 5.62 -13.87 1.89
N ILE A 47 4.68 -13.28 2.63
CA ILE A 47 3.66 -14.05 3.37
C ILE A 47 2.56 -14.61 2.46
N GLY A 48 2.31 -13.98 1.32
CA GLY A 48 1.26 -14.39 0.38
C GLY A 48 1.56 -15.73 -0.28
N HIS A 49 0.53 -16.56 -0.43
CA HIS A 49 0.59 -17.89 -1.07
C HIS A 49 1.49 -18.91 -0.34
N ASN A 50 1.74 -18.70 0.95
CA ASN A 50 2.52 -19.62 1.78
C ASN A 50 1.67 -20.23 2.91
N PRO A 51 2.07 -21.38 3.48
CA PRO A 51 1.40 -21.93 4.66
C PRO A 51 1.35 -20.91 5.80
N ASN A 52 0.20 -20.84 6.48
CA ASN A 52 -0.07 -19.88 7.54
C ASN A 52 0.01 -18.41 7.07
N GLU A 53 -0.38 -18.11 5.84
CA GLU A 53 -0.62 -16.74 5.37
C GLU A 53 -1.54 -15.98 6.34
N TRP A 54 -1.19 -14.73 6.63
CA TRP A 54 -1.86 -13.95 7.67
C TRP A 54 -1.90 -12.46 7.37
N MET A 55 -2.83 -11.77 8.02
CA MET A 55 -2.86 -10.32 8.17
C MET A 55 -3.52 -10.02 9.52
N THR A 56 -2.99 -9.08 10.30
CA THR A 56 -3.61 -8.75 11.59
C THR A 56 -4.82 -7.84 11.40
N THR A 57 -5.72 -7.81 12.39
CA THR A 57 -6.83 -6.84 12.40
C THR A 57 -6.32 -5.40 12.42
N ALA A 58 -5.18 -5.15 13.07
CA ALA A 58 -4.51 -3.86 13.06
C ALA A 58 -4.04 -3.47 11.65
N ASP A 59 -3.45 -4.41 10.90
CA ASP A 59 -3.04 -4.18 9.50
C ASP A 59 -4.24 -3.81 8.61
N LEU A 60 -5.37 -4.52 8.78
CA LEU A 60 -6.60 -4.25 8.03
C LEU A 60 -7.12 -2.83 8.31
N VAL A 61 -7.18 -2.43 9.59
CA VAL A 61 -7.61 -1.08 9.99
C VAL A 61 -6.62 -0.02 9.51
N MET A 62 -5.31 -0.31 9.56
CA MET A 62 -4.27 0.61 9.10
C MET A 62 -4.37 0.84 7.59
N ASN A 63 -4.49 -0.23 6.80
CA ASN A 63 -4.72 -0.13 5.36
C ASN A 63 -6.00 0.65 5.04
N ALA A 64 -7.10 0.41 5.76
CA ALA A 64 -8.34 1.15 5.55
C ALA A 64 -8.15 2.67 5.75
N LYS A 65 -7.41 3.09 6.79
CA LYS A 65 -7.08 4.51 7.02
C LYS A 65 -6.22 5.09 5.90
N ILE A 66 -5.19 4.36 5.47
CA ILE A 66 -4.31 4.76 4.35
C ILE A 66 -5.13 4.95 3.08
N TYR A 67 -5.97 3.97 2.72
CA TYR A 67 -6.78 4.03 1.51
C TYR A 67 -7.84 5.13 1.56
N ALA A 68 -8.50 5.33 2.71
CA ALA A 68 -9.45 6.43 2.86
C ALA A 68 -8.79 7.80 2.61
N LEU A 69 -7.63 8.04 3.23
CA LEU A 69 -6.90 9.30 3.04
C LEU A 69 -6.36 9.44 1.61
N ALA A 70 -5.81 8.36 1.05
CA ALA A 70 -5.27 8.35 -0.31
C ALA A 70 -6.35 8.66 -1.35
N LEU A 71 -7.50 7.98 -1.28
CA LEU A 71 -8.62 8.23 -2.20
C LEU A 71 -9.15 9.65 -2.06
N TYR A 72 -9.29 10.16 -0.82
CA TYR A 72 -9.68 11.54 -0.58
C TYR A 72 -8.70 12.54 -1.22
N ARG A 73 -7.39 12.38 -0.96
CA ARG A 73 -6.37 13.27 -1.52
C ARG A 73 -6.33 13.20 -3.04
N LEU A 74 -6.36 12.00 -3.62
CA LEU A 74 -6.35 11.84 -5.08
C LEU A 74 -7.59 12.43 -5.76
N ALA A 75 -8.74 12.47 -5.09
CA ALA A 75 -9.97 13.04 -5.64
C ALA A 75 -9.98 14.58 -5.68
N VAL A 76 -9.10 15.24 -4.90
CA VAL A 76 -9.03 16.70 -4.79
C VAL A 76 -7.73 17.30 -5.34
N LEU A 77 -6.88 16.47 -5.97
CA LEU A 77 -5.69 16.89 -6.72
C LEU A 77 -6.05 17.23 -8.17
#